data_AF-A0A956EX54-F1
#
_entry.id   AF-A0A956EX54-F1
#
_cell.length_a   1.000
_cell.length_b   1.000
_cell.length_c   1.000
_cell.angle_alpha   90.00
_cell.angle_beta   90.00
_cell.angle_gamma   90.00
#
_symmetry.space_group_name_H-M   'P 1'
#
loop_
_entity.id
_entity.type
_entity.pdbx_description
1 polymer ?
#
loop_
_entity_poly.entity_id
_entity_poly.type
_entity_poly.pdbx_seq_one_letter_code
_entity_poly.pdbx_strand_id
1 'polypeptide(L)' 'MRKGDATRAQIVAAAAELLDTHGFHGTGINAVLERAGAPRGSLYCHFPGGKDEIETAAIAQTAVGIRVALAAAF' A
#
# COMPACT_ATOMS: atom_id res chain seq x y z
N MET A 1 7.63 -15.57 6.48
CA MET A 1 7.74 -14.15 6.08
C MET A 1 8.51 -13.41 7.15
N ARG A 2 9.50 -12.57 6.82
CA ARG A 2 10.21 -11.79 7.84
C ARG A 2 9.28 -10.67 8.33
N LYS A 3 9.46 -10.20 9.56
CA LYS A 3 8.61 -9.14 10.15
C LYS A 3 8.56 -7.88 9.28
N GLY A 4 9.70 -7.49 8.69
CA GLY A 4 9.78 -6.33 7.80
C GLY A 4 8.97 -6.49 6.51
N ASP A 5 8.98 -7.68 5.90
CA ASP A 5 8.20 -7.97 4.69
C ASP A 5 6.70 -7.89 5.00
N ALA A 6 6.29 -8.35 6.19
CA ALA A 6 4.92 -8.27 6.67
C ALA A 6 4.46 -6.81 6.80
N THR A 7 5.25 -5.98 7.47
CA THR A 7 4.95 -4.55 7.64
C THR A 7 4.87 -3.84 6.30
N ARG A 8 5.80 -4.14 5.37
CA ARG A 8 5.76 -3.56 4.03
C ARG A 8 4.48 -3.94 3.31
N ALA A 9 4.09 -5.21 3.33
CA ALA A 9 2.87 -5.69 2.70
C ALA A 9 1.61 -5.03 3.29
N GLN A 10 1.54 -4.87 4.61
CA GLN A 10 0.44 -4.19 5.29
C GLN A 10 0.31 -2.72 4.87
N ILE A 11 1.43 -2.00 4.77
CA ILE A 11 1.45 -0.61 4.30
C ILE A 11 0.96 -0.51 2.85
N VAL A 12 1.43 -1.38 1.95
CA VAL A 12 0.98 -1.39 0.54
C VAL A 12 -0.51 -1.69 0.44
N ALA A 13 -1.00 -2.69 1.18
CA ALA A 13 -2.42 -3.05 1.17
C ALA A 13 -3.30 -1.91 1.66
N ALA A 14 -2.95 -1.28 2.79
CA ALA A 14 -3.67 -0.13 3.32
C ALA A 14 -3.68 1.06 2.35
N ALA A 15 -2.56 1.32 1.68
CA ALA A 15 -2.47 2.37 0.67
C ALA A 15 -3.32 2.07 -0.56
N ALA A 16 -3.35 0.83 -1.04
CA ALA A 16 -4.20 0.41 -2.16
C ALA A 16 -5.69 0.60 -1.84
N GLU A 17 -6.13 0.17 -0.65
CA GLU A 17 -7.52 0.36 -0.21
C GLU A 17 -7.90 1.86 -0.11
N LEU A 18 -7.00 2.70 0.38
CA LEU A 18 -7.24 4.14 0.48
C LEU A 18 -7.26 4.81 -0.89
N LEU A 19 -6.39 4.40 -1.81
CA LEU A 19 -6.43 4.86 -3.21
C LEU A 19 -7.76 4.53 -3.88
N ASP A 20 -8.26 3.30 -3.70
CA ASP A 20 -9.52 2.86 -4.28
C ASP A 20 -10.73 3.63 -3.75
N THR A 21 -10.67 4.09 -2.49
CA THR A 21 -11.81 4.74 -1.82
C THR A 21 -11.77 6.27 -1.84
N HIS A 22 -10.57 6.88 -1.79
CA HIS A 22 -10.38 8.33 -1.64
C HIS A 22 -9.61 8.96 -2.80
N GLY A 23 -9.13 8.16 -3.75
CA GLY A 23 -8.25 8.61 -4.82
C GLY A 23 -6.88 9.08 -4.33
N PHE A 24 -6.07 9.53 -5.28
CA PHE A 24 -4.65 9.85 -5.08
C PHE A 24 -4.41 10.97 -4.06
N HIS A 25 -5.18 12.05 -4.15
CA HIS A 25 -4.96 13.25 -3.34
C HIS A 25 -5.52 13.11 -1.91
N GLY A 26 -6.48 12.21 -1.70
CA GLY A 26 -7.06 11.92 -0.38
C GLY A 26 -6.22 10.98 0.49
N THR A 27 -5.18 10.35 -0.08
CA THR A 27 -4.38 9.34 0.60
C THR A 27 -3.12 9.97 1.22
N GLY A 28 -3.18 10.22 2.53
CA GLY A 28 -2.04 10.73 3.31
C GLY A 28 -1.24 9.61 3.99
N ILE A 29 0.07 9.81 4.16
CA ILE A 29 0.96 8.85 4.86
C ILE A 29 0.40 8.45 6.24
N ASN A 30 -0.15 9.40 7.00
CA ASN A 30 -0.67 9.12 8.33
C ASN A 30 -1.86 8.16 8.29
N ALA A 31 -2.80 8.38 7.35
CA ALA A 31 -3.96 7.51 7.17
C ALA A 31 -3.54 6.09 6.75
N VAL A 32 -2.55 5.98 5.87
CA VAL A 32 -1.97 4.69 5.47
C VAL A 32 -1.38 3.95 6.68
N LEU A 33 -0.57 4.64 7.49
CA LEU A 33 0.09 4.03 8.65
C LEU A 33 -0.90 3.63 9.74
N GLU A 34 -1.89 4.48 10.01
CA GLU A 34 -2.98 4.20 10.93
C GLU A 34 -3.74 2.95 10.49
N ARG A 35 -4.14 2.89 9.21
CA ARG A 35 -4.86 1.73 8.67
C ARG A 35 -4.00 0.47 8.61
N ALA A 36 -2.71 0.59 8.32
CA ALA A 36 -1.78 -0.53 8.30
C ALA A 36 -1.42 -1.05 9.72
N GLY A 37 -1.77 -0.31 10.78
CA GLY A 37 -1.30 -0.59 12.14
C GLY A 37 0.23 -0.51 12.26
N ALA A 38 0.86 0.29 11.41
CA ALA A 38 2.32 0.37 11.30
C ALA A 38 2.87 1.64 11.97
N PRO A 39 3.94 1.55 12.77
CA PRO A 39 4.54 2.74 13.38
C PRO A 39 5.19 3.63 12.31
N ARG A 40 5.17 4.94 12.51
CA ARG A 40 5.76 5.90 11.56
C ARG A 40 7.24 5.63 11.26
N GLY A 41 7.99 5.11 12.24
CA GLY A 41 9.38 4.73 12.07
C GLY A 41 9.60 3.61 11.05
N SER A 42 8.65 2.68 10.89
CA SER A 42 8.81 1.59 9.91
C SER A 42 8.65 2.06 8.46
N LEU A 43 8.00 3.20 8.24
CA LEU A 43 7.86 3.77 6.89
C LEU A 43 9.22 3.98 6.24
N TYR A 44 10.13 4.69 6.91
CA TYR A 44 11.44 5.03 6.35
C TYR A 44 12.36 3.82 6.20
N CYS A 45 12.12 2.73 6.93
CA CYS A 45 12.84 1.48 6.75
C CYS A 45 12.40 0.69 5.51
N HIS A 46 11.13 0.82 5.10
CA HIS A 46 10.53 0.04 4.02
C HIS A 46 10.32 0.82 2.73
N PHE A 47 10.20 2.14 2.86
CA PHE A 47 9.92 3.10 1.79
C PHE A 47 10.81 4.33 1.99
N PRO A 48 12.13 4.23 1.73
CA PRO A 48 13.04 5.37 1.82
C PRO A 48 12.64 6.52 0.88
N GLY A 49 11.95 6.22 -0.23
CA GLY A 49 11.34 7.22 -1.13
C GLY A 49 10.05 7.85 -0.60
N GLY A 50 9.59 7.43 0.58
CA GLY A 50 8.44 8.03 1.26
C GLY A 50 7.11 7.76 0.54
N LYS A 51 6.31 8.82 0.39
CA LYS A 51 4.93 8.73 -0.12
C LYS A 51 4.88 8.15 -1.52
N ASP A 52 5.70 8.66 -2.44
CA ASP A 52 5.67 8.30 -3.85
C ASP A 52 5.99 6.81 -4.06
N GLU A 53 6.89 6.24 -3.25
CA GLU A 53 7.22 4.82 -3.28
C GLU A 53 6.05 3.96 -2.79
N ILE A 54 5.35 4.40 -1.74
CA ILE A 54 4.14 3.74 -1.24
C ILE A 54 3.04 3.77 -2.30
N GLU A 55 2.80 4.92 -2.92
CA GLU A 55 1.78 5.08 -3.96
C GLU A 55 2.07 4.20 -5.18
N THR A 56 3.32 4.20 -5.63
CA THR A 56 3.77 3.34 -6.75
C THR A 56 3.53 1.86 -6.44
N ALA A 57 3.89 1.42 -5.22
CA ALA A 57 3.67 0.04 -4.80
C ALA A 57 2.18 -0.31 -4.69
N ALA A 58 1.36 0.62 -4.22
CA ALA A 58 -0.08 0.45 -4.09
C ALA A 58 -0.76 0.33 -5.47
N ILE A 59 -0.41 1.20 -6.43
CA ILE A 59 -0.89 1.10 -7.82
C ILE A 59 -0.54 -0.25 -8.43
N ALA A 60 0.71 -0.70 -8.24
CA ALA A 60 1.14 -2.00 -8.74
C ALA A 60 0.34 -3.15 -8.10
N GLN A 61 0.05 -3.07 -6.80
CA GLN A 61 -0.77 -4.05 -6.09
C GLN A 61 -2.21 -4.07 -6.62
N THR A 62 -2.84 -2.92 -6.83
CA THR A 62 -4.19 -2.81 -7.41
C THR A 62 -4.22 -3.39 -8.83
N ALA A 63 -3.22 -3.09 -9.66
CA ALA A 63 -3.11 -3.62 -11.02
C ALA A 63 -3.00 -5.15 -11.04
N VAL A 64 -2.23 -5.74 -10.11
CA VAL A 64 -2.17 -7.20 -9.93
C VAL A 64 -3.54 -7.77 -9.56
N GLY A 65 -4.26 -7.12 -8.63
CA GLY A 65 -5.60 -7.53 -8.22
C GLY A 65 -6.58 -7.54 -9.40
N ILE A 66 -6.59 -6.48 -10.21
CA ILE A 66 -7.42 -6.39 -11.42
C ILE A 66 -7.07 -7.52 -12.40
N ARG A 67 -5.78 -7.75 -12.66
CA ARG A 67 -5.34 -8.83 -13.56
C ARG A 67 -5.79 -10.20 -13.08
N VAL A 68 -5.70 -10.48 -11.77
CA VAL A 68 -6.16 -11.74 -11.17
C VAL A 68 -7.67 -11.88 -11.29
N ALA A 69 -8.42 -10.81 -11.01
CA ALA A 69 -9.88 -10.82 -11.11
C ALA A 69 -10.34 -11.08 -12.55
N LEU A 70 -9.70 -10.44 -13.54
CA LEU A 70 -9.99 -10.68 -14.96
C LEU A 70 -9.67 -12.13 -15.38
N ALA A 71 -8.52 -12.67 -14.97
CA ALA A 71 -8.13 -14.05 -15.29
C ALA A 71 -9.02 -15.12 -14.62
N ALA A 72 -9.75 -14.76 -13.56
CA ALA A 72 -10.71 -15.64 -12.91
C ALA A 72 -12.12 -15.53 -13.51
N ALA A 73 -12.41 -14.44 -14.22
CA ALA A 73 -13.73 -14.14 -14.78
C ALA A 73 -13.92 -14.65 -16.23
N PHE A 74 -12.83 -14.91 -16.94
CA PHE A 74 -12.80 -15.41 -18.31
C PHE A 74 -11.91 -16.65 -18.41
#